data_AF-A0AAP0NVE0-F1
#
_entry.id   AF-A0AAP0NVE0-F1
#
_cell.length_a   1.000
_cell.length_b   1.000
_cell.length_c   1.000
_cell.angle_alpha   90.00
_cell.angle_beta   90.00
_cell.angle_gamma   90.00
#
_symmetry.space_group_name_H-M   'P 1'
#
loop_
_entity.id
_entity.type
_entity.pdbx_description
1 polymer ?
#
loop_
_entity_poly.entity_id
_entity_poly.type
_entity_poly.pdbx_seq_one_letter_code
_entity_poly.pdbx_strand_id
1 'polypeptide(L)'
;MDSRLLIVYALLFLCLSGRTCHGSVLFSSLKWTLSVHASPKQGAMLKAGEDKITVTWGLNKTLPASTDDQYKKVKVKLCFAPISQKDRAWRKTENELKRDKTCQFTIVDRAYDSSAKTEQRFDWVVERDVPSATYFVRAYAYDSAGAEVAYGQSTDGSKSSNLFDIQGITGRHASLDIAAATFSAFSVLSLFAFFFNEKRKGRAGK
;
A
#
# COMPACT_ATOMS: atom_id res chain seq x y z
N MET A 1 47.88 31.20 5.57
CA MET A 1 46.75 30.24 5.50
C MET A 1 47.07 29.28 4.37
N ASP A 2 47.51 28.08 4.73
CA ASP A 2 48.18 27.15 3.83
C ASP A 2 47.27 26.65 2.70
N SER A 3 47.71 26.82 1.45
CA SER A 3 47.05 26.30 0.25
C SER A 3 46.80 24.80 0.31
N ARG A 4 47.58 24.06 1.12
CA ARG A 4 47.38 22.62 1.37
C ARG A 4 46.12 22.33 2.20
N LEU A 5 45.79 23.18 3.17
CA LEU A 5 44.56 23.05 3.96
C LEU A 5 43.33 23.34 3.10
N LEU A 6 43.40 24.35 2.21
CA LEU A 6 42.32 24.67 1.27
C LEU A 6 42.04 23.52 0.28
N ILE A 7 43.07 22.86 -0.23
CA ILE A 7 42.92 21.71 -1.15
C ILE A 7 42.27 20.52 -0.44
N VAL A 8 42.66 20.23 0.81
CA VAL A 8 42.07 19.14 1.61
C VAL A 8 40.60 19.42 1.91
N TYR A 9 40.25 20.65 2.29
CA TYR A 9 38.84 21.04 2.50
C TYR A 9 38.02 21.01 1.21
N ALA A 10 38.59 21.43 0.06
CA ALA A 10 37.91 21.36 -1.23
C ALA A 10 37.64 19.91 -1.68
N LEU A 11 38.59 18.99 -1.47
CA LEU A 11 38.43 17.57 -1.75
C LEU A 11 37.39 16.92 -0.83
N LEU A 12 37.36 17.28 0.46
CA LEU A 12 36.33 16.83 1.40
C LEU A 12 34.93 17.31 1.00
N PHE A 13 34.79 18.58 0.58
CA PHE A 13 33.52 19.13 0.09
C PHE A 13 33.06 18.46 -1.22
N LEU A 14 33.97 18.10 -2.12
CA LEU A 14 33.66 17.38 -3.35
C LEU A 14 33.19 15.93 -3.07
N CYS A 15 33.80 15.25 -2.08
CA CYS A 15 33.36 13.93 -1.64
C CYS A 15 32.00 13.94 -0.92
N LEU A 16 31.65 15.03 -0.23
CA LEU A 16 30.36 15.20 0.46
C LEU A 16 29.20 15.58 -0.50
N SER A 17 29.52 16.19 -1.65
CA SER A 17 28.54 16.62 -2.66
C SER A 17 28.27 15.55 -3.73
N GLY A 18 29.01 14.44 -3.74
CA GLY A 18 28.76 13.26 -4.56
C GLY A 18 27.53 12.43 -4.16
N ARG A 19 26.51 13.04 -3.53
CA ARG A 19 25.19 12.41 -3.46
C ARG A 19 24.62 12.43 -4.86
N THR A 20 24.75 11.31 -5.56
CA THR A 20 24.09 11.07 -6.84
C THR A 20 22.60 11.40 -6.68
N CYS A 21 22.18 12.55 -7.22
CA CYS A 21 20.78 12.83 -7.47
C CYS A 21 20.32 11.84 -8.54
N HIS A 22 20.02 10.61 -8.15
CA HIS A 22 19.16 9.77 -8.96
C HIS A 22 17.83 10.50 -9.05
N GLY A 23 17.55 11.05 -10.23
CA GLY A 23 16.25 11.62 -10.56
C GLY A 23 15.17 10.61 -10.20
N SER A 24 14.02 11.11 -9.74
CA SER A 24 12.93 10.23 -9.36
C SER A 24 12.46 9.42 -10.56
N VAL A 25 12.34 8.11 -10.37
CA VAL A 25 11.90 7.19 -11.41
C VAL A 25 10.43 7.46 -11.72
N LEU A 26 10.10 7.54 -13.00
CA LEU A 26 8.73 7.72 -13.48
C LEU A 26 8.11 6.36 -13.80
N PHE A 27 6.89 6.12 -13.33
CA PHE A 27 6.13 4.91 -13.64
C PHE A 27 5.96 4.73 -15.16
N SER A 28 5.72 5.83 -15.89
CA SER A 28 5.62 5.82 -17.36
C SER A 28 6.89 5.38 -18.08
N SER A 29 8.06 5.44 -17.43
CA SER A 29 9.33 4.96 -18.00
C SER A 29 9.59 3.47 -17.75
N LEU A 30 8.84 2.84 -16.84
CA LEU A 30 9.01 1.43 -16.52
C LEU A 30 8.44 0.55 -17.63
N LYS A 31 9.13 -0.55 -17.92
CA LYS A 31 8.67 -1.55 -18.88
C LYS A 31 7.75 -2.56 -18.18
N TRP A 32 6.62 -2.89 -18.79
CA TRP A 32 5.76 -3.99 -18.34
C TRP A 32 6.30 -5.31 -18.87
N THR A 33 7.11 -5.99 -18.06
CA THR A 33 7.81 -7.23 -18.47
C THR A 33 7.53 -8.41 -17.56
N LEU A 34 7.09 -8.16 -16.32
CA LEU A 34 6.76 -9.23 -15.38
C LEU A 34 5.31 -9.69 -15.59
N SER A 35 5.11 -11.00 -15.62
CA SER A 35 3.79 -11.61 -15.41
C SER A 35 3.55 -11.72 -13.91
N VAL A 36 2.37 -11.29 -13.45
CA VAL A 36 1.98 -11.35 -12.03
C VAL A 36 0.59 -11.93 -11.94
N HIS A 37 0.42 -12.95 -11.09
CA HIS A 37 -0.87 -13.51 -10.77
C HIS A 37 -1.08 -13.51 -9.26
N ALA A 38 -2.33 -13.32 -8.84
CA ALA A 38 -2.76 -13.41 -7.46
C ALA A 38 -3.89 -14.44 -7.36
N SER A 39 -3.93 -15.20 -6.26
CA SER A 39 -4.97 -16.21 -6.03
C SER A 39 -6.40 -15.68 -5.87
N PRO A 40 -6.67 -14.47 -5.33
CA PRO A 40 -8.03 -13.98 -5.19
C PRO A 40 -8.66 -13.74 -6.56
N LYS A 41 -9.88 -14.25 -6.74
CA LYS A 41 -10.68 -14.01 -7.95
C LYS A 41 -11.27 -12.60 -7.93
N GLN A 42 -11.71 -12.13 -9.10
CA GLN A 42 -12.49 -10.88 -9.23
C GLN A 42 -13.63 -10.85 -8.20
N GLY A 43 -13.66 -9.81 -7.36
CA GLY A 43 -14.69 -9.59 -6.34
C GLY A 43 -14.62 -10.52 -5.13
N ALA A 44 -13.53 -11.28 -4.96
CA ALA A 44 -13.31 -12.05 -3.73
C ALA A 44 -13.11 -11.09 -2.54
N MET A 45 -13.62 -11.46 -1.38
CA MET A 45 -13.50 -10.70 -0.15
C MET A 45 -12.63 -11.46 0.85
N LEU A 46 -11.56 -10.82 1.31
CA LEU A 46 -10.56 -11.37 2.23
C LEU A 46 -10.58 -10.61 3.55
N LYS A 47 -10.30 -11.30 4.66
CA LYS A 47 -10.16 -10.71 5.98
C LYS A 47 -8.69 -10.51 6.34
N ALA A 48 -8.35 -9.28 6.70
CA ALA A 48 -7.04 -8.93 7.24
C ALA A 48 -6.76 -9.71 8.53
N GLY A 49 -5.57 -10.29 8.63
CA GLY A 49 -5.10 -11.08 9.77
C GLY A 49 -5.52 -12.55 9.77
N GLU A 50 -6.36 -12.98 8.81
CA GLU A 50 -6.89 -14.35 8.73
C GLU A 50 -6.56 -14.98 7.37
N ASP A 51 -6.96 -14.33 6.28
CA ASP A 51 -6.88 -14.90 4.95
C ASP A 51 -5.49 -14.76 4.31
N LYS A 52 -5.20 -15.67 3.38
CA LYS A 52 -3.93 -15.73 2.63
C LYS A 52 -4.14 -15.39 1.16
N ILE A 53 -3.18 -14.63 0.62
CA ILE A 53 -3.03 -14.36 -0.79
C ILE A 53 -1.79 -15.10 -1.26
N THR A 54 -1.95 -15.96 -2.27
CA THR A 54 -0.79 -16.46 -3.01
C THR A 54 -0.53 -15.52 -4.17
N VAL A 55 0.69 -15.01 -4.25
CA VAL A 55 1.18 -14.27 -5.41
C VAL A 55 2.21 -15.10 -6.18
N THR A 56 2.09 -15.10 -7.50
CA THR A 56 3.14 -15.61 -8.40
C THR A 56 3.63 -14.50 -9.31
N TRP A 57 4.93 -14.47 -9.56
CA TRP A 57 5.53 -13.51 -10.48
C TRP A 57 6.73 -14.12 -11.21
N GLY A 58 7.03 -13.58 -12.38
CA GLY A 58 8.20 -13.98 -13.16
C GLY A 58 8.28 -13.18 -14.46
N LEU A 59 9.38 -13.29 -15.20
CA LEU A 59 9.48 -12.70 -16.53
C LEU A 59 8.39 -13.30 -17.44
N ASN A 60 7.73 -12.45 -18.22
CA ASN A 60 6.77 -12.91 -19.21
C ASN A 60 7.48 -13.80 -20.25
N LYS A 61 7.00 -15.04 -20.41
CA LYS A 61 7.60 -16.07 -21.27
C LYS A 61 7.61 -15.70 -22.75
N THR A 62 6.83 -14.70 -23.16
CA THR A 62 6.86 -14.18 -24.53
C THR A 62 8.04 -13.25 -24.80
N LEU A 63 8.74 -12.78 -23.76
CA LEU A 63 9.89 -11.89 -23.88
C LEU A 63 11.21 -12.68 -23.95
N PRO A 64 12.25 -12.13 -24.60
CA PRO A 64 13.57 -12.73 -24.60
C PRO A 64 14.14 -12.90 -23.18
N ALA A 65 14.85 -14.00 -22.95
CA ALA A 65 15.46 -14.32 -21.65
C ALA A 65 16.58 -13.37 -21.20
N SER A 66 17.00 -12.40 -22.03
CA SER A 66 17.93 -11.32 -21.65
C SER A 66 17.22 -10.06 -21.14
N THR A 67 15.89 -10.05 -21.11
CA THR A 67 15.11 -8.86 -20.73
C THR A 67 15.27 -8.52 -19.24
N ASP A 68 15.60 -9.51 -18.42
CA ASP A 68 15.77 -9.43 -16.98
C ASP A 68 17.23 -9.39 -16.52
N ASP A 69 18.20 -9.19 -17.42
CA ASP A 69 19.63 -9.11 -17.09
C ASP A 69 19.94 -8.08 -15.98
N GLN A 70 19.18 -6.98 -15.99
CA GLN A 70 19.30 -5.89 -15.03
C GLN A 70 18.58 -6.17 -13.70
N TYR A 71 17.71 -7.18 -13.63
CA TYR A 71 16.88 -7.42 -12.46
C TYR A 71 17.71 -8.12 -11.38
N LYS A 72 17.88 -7.47 -10.25
CA LYS A 72 18.61 -8.00 -9.09
C LYS A 72 17.68 -8.32 -7.93
N LYS A 73 16.58 -7.60 -7.83
CA LYS A 73 15.66 -7.68 -6.69
C LYS A 73 14.23 -7.46 -7.16
N VAL A 74 13.26 -8.15 -6.56
CA VAL A 74 11.84 -7.95 -6.83
C VAL A 74 11.10 -7.64 -5.54
N LYS A 75 10.25 -6.60 -5.61
CA LYS A 75 9.27 -6.30 -4.57
C LYS A 75 7.88 -6.50 -5.14
N VAL A 76 7.11 -7.36 -4.50
CA VAL A 76 5.68 -7.48 -4.77
C VAL A 76 4.95 -6.65 -3.74
N LYS A 77 4.05 -5.79 -4.21
CA LYS A 77 3.30 -4.83 -3.41
C LYS A 77 1.81 -4.97 -3.64
N LEU A 78 1.05 -4.67 -2.60
CA LEU A 78 -0.39 -4.55 -2.63
C LEU A 78 -0.77 -3.10 -2.97
N CYS A 79 -1.65 -2.94 -3.94
CA CYS A 79 -1.95 -1.66 -4.58
C CYS A 79 -3.44 -1.34 -4.56
N PHE A 80 -3.81 -0.10 -4.22
CA PHE A 80 -5.21 0.34 -4.23
C PHE A 80 -5.77 0.41 -5.66
N ALA A 81 -6.91 -0.24 -5.90
CA ALA A 81 -7.64 -0.11 -7.15
C ALA A 81 -8.22 1.31 -7.32
N PRO A 82 -8.44 1.81 -8.55
CA PRO A 82 -8.90 3.18 -8.80
C PRO A 82 -10.16 3.57 -8.00
N ILE A 83 -11.11 2.64 -7.86
CA ILE A 83 -12.35 2.83 -7.08
C ILE A 83 -12.07 3.20 -5.62
N SER A 84 -10.98 2.67 -5.05
CA SER A 84 -10.57 2.90 -3.66
C SER A 84 -9.66 4.12 -3.47
N GLN A 85 -9.31 4.83 -4.55
CA GLN A 85 -8.47 6.03 -4.52
C GLN A 85 -9.31 7.32 -4.53
N LYS A 86 -10.57 7.26 -4.94
CA LYS A 86 -11.47 8.43 -5.03
C LYS A 86 -11.57 9.11 -3.67
N ASP A 87 -11.37 10.43 -3.64
CA ASP A 87 -11.41 11.29 -2.44
C ASP A 87 -10.44 10.88 -1.31
N ARG A 88 -9.43 10.06 -1.64
CA ARG A 88 -8.40 9.58 -0.70
C ARG A 88 -7.01 9.96 -1.19
N ALA A 89 -6.60 11.21 -0.96
CA ALA A 89 -5.29 11.72 -1.37
C ALA A 89 -4.09 10.88 -0.87
N TRP A 90 -4.26 10.17 0.25
CA TRP A 90 -3.26 9.26 0.79
C TRP A 90 -3.13 7.91 0.04
N ARG A 91 -3.98 7.64 -0.96
CA ARG A 91 -3.95 6.47 -1.85
C ARG A 91 -3.73 6.83 -3.32
N LYS A 92 -3.40 8.10 -3.59
CA LYS A 92 -3.38 8.67 -4.94
C LYS A 92 -2.28 8.05 -5.80
N THR A 93 -2.62 7.73 -7.05
CA THR A 93 -1.65 7.39 -8.10
C THR A 93 -0.90 8.65 -8.57
N GLU A 94 0.43 8.58 -8.60
CA GLU A 94 1.30 9.60 -9.20
C GLU A 94 2.25 8.96 -10.21
N ASN A 95 2.68 9.71 -11.22
CA ASN A 95 3.66 9.19 -12.17
C ASN A 95 5.06 9.08 -11.53
N GLU A 96 5.41 9.99 -10.63
CA GLU A 96 6.66 9.95 -9.90
C GLU A 96 6.59 8.88 -8.80
N LEU A 97 7.35 7.78 -8.92
CA LEU A 97 7.24 6.62 -8.02
C LEU A 97 7.48 6.97 -6.55
N LYS A 98 8.37 7.92 -6.29
CA LYS A 98 8.66 8.41 -4.93
C LYS A 98 7.45 9.05 -4.26
N ARG A 99 6.51 9.57 -5.06
CA ARG A 99 5.27 10.23 -4.60
C ARG A 99 4.04 9.35 -4.77
N ASP A 100 4.15 8.23 -5.50
CA ASP A 100 3.06 7.31 -5.74
C ASP A 100 2.65 6.60 -4.45
N LYS A 101 1.39 6.80 -4.05
CA LYS A 101 0.80 6.16 -2.87
C LYS A 101 -0.14 5.02 -3.23
N THR A 102 -0.13 4.58 -4.48
CA THR A 102 -0.96 3.46 -4.93
C THR A 102 -0.58 2.16 -4.23
N CYS A 103 0.72 1.88 -4.15
CA CYS A 103 1.26 0.59 -3.70
C CYS A 103 2.07 0.78 -2.40
N GLN A 104 1.40 0.71 -1.26
CA GLN A 104 1.99 1.04 0.05
C GLN A 104 2.47 -0.18 0.83
N PHE A 105 1.76 -1.32 0.71
CA PHE A 105 2.07 -2.52 1.49
C PHE A 105 2.98 -3.44 0.68
N THR A 106 4.04 -3.94 1.31
CA THR A 106 4.97 -4.88 0.67
C THR A 106 4.58 -6.29 1.06
N ILE A 107 4.26 -7.12 0.06
CA ILE A 107 3.90 -8.53 0.24
C ILE A 107 5.16 -9.37 0.41
N VAL A 108 6.15 -9.13 -0.45
CA VAL A 108 7.44 -9.81 -0.39
C VAL A 108 8.53 -8.93 -0.98
N ASP A 109 9.70 -8.99 -0.37
CA ASP A 109 10.92 -8.33 -0.82
C ASP A 109 12.05 -9.35 -0.88
N ARG A 110 12.50 -9.74 -2.09
CA ARG A 110 13.53 -10.77 -2.25
C ARG A 110 14.41 -10.59 -3.48
N ALA A 111 15.55 -11.27 -3.49
CA ALA A 111 16.42 -11.33 -4.66
C ALA A 111 15.67 -11.91 -5.87
N TYR A 112 15.90 -11.32 -7.04
CA TYR A 112 15.39 -11.86 -8.29
C TYR A 112 16.20 -13.09 -8.67
N ASP A 113 15.51 -14.16 -9.03
CA ASP A 113 16.14 -15.40 -9.45
C ASP A 113 15.91 -15.60 -10.95
N SER A 114 16.89 -15.21 -11.76
CA SER A 114 16.86 -15.42 -13.22
C SER A 114 17.14 -16.88 -13.60
N SER A 115 17.66 -17.69 -12.68
CA SER A 115 17.94 -19.12 -12.93
C SER A 115 16.68 -19.97 -12.82
N ALA A 116 15.70 -19.50 -12.04
CA ALA A 116 14.36 -20.05 -12.01
C ALA A 116 13.65 -19.73 -13.33
N LYS A 117 13.71 -20.66 -14.30
CA LYS A 117 12.81 -20.70 -15.48
C LYS A 117 11.32 -20.82 -15.11
N THR A 118 10.99 -20.76 -13.81
CA THR A 118 9.70 -21.02 -13.21
C THR A 118 9.29 -19.81 -12.39
N GLU A 119 8.02 -19.42 -12.52
CA GLU A 119 7.41 -18.34 -11.74
C GLU A 119 7.68 -18.52 -10.24
N GLN A 120 8.16 -17.46 -9.59
CA GLN A 120 8.35 -17.44 -8.15
C GLN A 120 6.98 -17.33 -7.49
N ARG A 121 6.78 -18.07 -6.39
CA ARG A 121 5.52 -18.10 -5.63
C ARG A 121 5.76 -17.71 -4.19
N PHE A 122 4.81 -16.98 -3.61
CA PHE A 122 4.81 -16.64 -2.18
C PHE A 122 3.39 -16.60 -1.63
N ASP A 123 3.22 -17.20 -0.46
CA ASP A 123 1.97 -17.16 0.31
C ASP A 123 2.10 -16.09 1.40
N TRP A 124 1.26 -15.07 1.34
CA TRP A 124 1.24 -13.97 2.29
C TRP A 124 -0.09 -13.95 3.04
N VAL A 125 -0.03 -13.93 4.37
CA VAL A 125 -1.21 -13.64 5.20
C VAL A 125 -1.45 -12.14 5.12
N VAL A 126 -2.68 -11.73 4.82
CA VAL A 126 -3.01 -10.31 4.77
C VAL A 126 -2.74 -9.69 6.13
N GLU A 127 -1.88 -8.68 6.18
CA GLU A 127 -1.50 -8.05 7.44
C GLU A 127 -2.67 -7.29 8.09
N ARG A 128 -2.66 -7.21 9.42
CA ARG A 128 -3.76 -6.65 10.22
C ARG A 128 -3.96 -5.15 10.04
N ASP A 129 -2.90 -4.45 9.62
CA ASP A 129 -2.88 -3.01 9.36
C ASP A 129 -3.35 -2.64 7.95
N VAL A 130 -3.62 -3.64 7.09
CA VAL A 130 -4.17 -3.41 5.75
C VAL A 130 -5.62 -2.91 5.88
N PRO A 131 -5.92 -1.68 5.41
CA PRO A 131 -7.22 -1.08 5.59
C PRO A 131 -8.25 -1.66 4.62
N SER A 132 -9.53 -1.53 4.96
CA SER A 132 -10.61 -1.94 4.07
C SER A 132 -10.58 -1.16 2.75
N ALA A 133 -10.42 -1.87 1.63
CA ALA A 133 -10.43 -1.33 0.28
C ALA A 133 -10.44 -2.45 -0.77
N THR A 134 -10.55 -2.05 -2.04
CA THR A 134 -10.34 -2.89 -3.22
C THR A 134 -8.89 -2.76 -3.68
N TYR A 135 -8.26 -3.88 -3.98
CA TYR A 135 -6.84 -3.99 -4.27
C TYR A 135 -6.53 -4.81 -5.53
N PHE A 136 -5.31 -4.64 -6.03
CA PHE A 136 -4.63 -5.52 -6.97
C PHE A 136 -3.17 -5.70 -6.54
N VAL A 137 -2.44 -6.61 -7.18
CA VAL A 137 -1.03 -6.87 -6.88
C VAL A 137 -0.14 -6.34 -7.99
N ARG A 138 0.99 -5.72 -7.62
CA ARG A 138 2.02 -5.27 -8.56
C ARG A 138 3.40 -5.72 -8.11
N ALA A 139 4.18 -6.27 -9.02
CA ALA A 139 5.58 -6.55 -8.83
C ALA A 139 6.43 -5.45 -9.49
N TYR A 140 7.51 -5.08 -8.83
CA TYR A 140 8.53 -4.17 -9.34
C TYR A 140 9.88 -4.90 -9.35
N ALA A 141 10.59 -4.84 -10.48
CA ALA A 141 11.97 -5.26 -10.58
C ALA A 141 12.91 -4.08 -10.33
N TYR A 142 13.97 -4.35 -9.58
CA TYR A 142 14.98 -3.40 -9.17
C TYR A 142 16.35 -3.80 -9.70
N ASP A 143 17.14 -2.81 -10.11
CA ASP A 143 18.53 -3.00 -10.51
C ASP A 143 19.51 -3.03 -9.32
N SER A 144 20.81 -3.09 -9.61
CA SER A 144 21.87 -3.06 -8.59
C SER A 144 22.00 -1.72 -7.86
N ALA A 145 21.51 -0.63 -8.45
CA ALA A 145 21.45 0.69 -7.81
C ALA A 145 20.20 0.84 -6.92
N GLY A 146 19.29 -0.14 -6.95
CA GLY A 146 18.03 -0.11 -6.21
C GLY A 146 16.96 0.76 -6.86
N ALA A 147 17.09 1.06 -8.15
CA ALA A 147 16.08 1.78 -8.92
C ALA A 147 15.09 0.80 -9.55
N GLU A 148 13.80 1.16 -9.59
CA GLU A 148 12.82 0.42 -10.36
C GLU A 148 13.13 0.49 -11.86
N VAL A 149 13.21 -0.66 -12.52
CA VAL A 149 13.50 -0.76 -13.96
C VAL A 149 12.38 -1.42 -14.77
N ALA A 150 11.53 -2.20 -14.11
CA ALA A 150 10.39 -2.83 -14.73
C ALA A 150 9.28 -3.12 -13.73
N TYR A 151 8.10 -3.43 -14.25
CA TYR A 151 6.95 -3.84 -13.44
C TYR A 151 6.13 -4.93 -14.11
N GLY A 152 5.22 -5.48 -13.32
CA GLY A 152 4.09 -6.28 -13.78
C GLY A 152 2.96 -6.16 -12.76
N GLN A 153 1.74 -6.42 -13.16
CA GLN A 153 0.58 -6.32 -12.28
C GLN A 153 -0.47 -7.37 -12.61
N SER A 154 -1.25 -7.76 -11.61
CA SER A 154 -2.30 -8.78 -11.74
C SER A 154 -3.52 -8.29 -12.52
N THR A 155 -3.69 -6.99 -12.66
CA THR A 155 -4.79 -6.34 -13.38
C THR A 155 -4.38 -5.91 -14.79
N ASP A 156 -5.37 -5.70 -15.64
CA ASP A 156 -5.20 -5.06 -16.95
C ASP A 156 -4.69 -3.60 -16.87
N GLY A 157 -4.35 -3.01 -18.02
CA GLY A 157 -3.84 -1.64 -18.09
C GLY A 157 -4.82 -0.58 -17.53
N SER A 158 -6.13 -0.83 -17.59
CA SER A 158 -7.15 0.07 -17.04
C SER A 158 -7.40 -0.10 -15.54
N LYS A 159 -6.77 -1.11 -14.92
CA LYS A 159 -6.91 -1.45 -13.49
C LYS A 159 -8.36 -1.83 -13.10
N SER A 160 -9.05 -2.59 -13.94
CA SER A 160 -10.46 -2.99 -13.77
C SER A 160 -10.67 -4.51 -13.60
N SER A 161 -9.66 -5.33 -13.87
CA SER A 161 -9.73 -6.80 -13.77
C SER A 161 -8.85 -7.37 -12.64
N ASN A 162 -9.15 -8.60 -12.22
CA ASN A 162 -8.50 -9.29 -11.10
C ASN A 162 -8.39 -8.43 -9.84
N LEU A 163 -9.45 -7.67 -9.55
CA LEU A 163 -9.59 -6.87 -8.34
C LEU A 163 -10.23 -7.69 -7.24
N PHE A 164 -9.77 -7.51 -6.00
CA PHE A 164 -10.33 -8.18 -4.84
C PHE A 164 -10.43 -7.22 -3.66
N ASP A 165 -11.35 -7.49 -2.76
CA ASP A 165 -11.59 -6.67 -1.59
C ASP A 165 -10.88 -7.25 -0.38
N ILE A 166 -10.28 -6.39 0.42
CA ILE A 166 -9.80 -6.72 1.75
C ILE A 166 -10.69 -5.97 2.74
N GLN A 167 -11.19 -6.70 3.73
CA GLN A 167 -11.81 -6.19 4.92
C GLN A 167 -10.73 -6.06 5.99
N GLY A 168 -10.32 -4.83 6.26
CA GLY A 168 -9.41 -4.50 7.34
C GLY A 168 -10.04 -4.71 8.72
N ILE A 169 -9.20 -4.84 9.74
CA ILE A 169 -9.66 -4.91 11.13
C ILE A 169 -10.16 -3.52 11.53
N THR A 170 -11.43 -3.41 11.87
CA THR A 170 -11.97 -2.18 12.43
C THR A 170 -11.57 -2.08 13.91
N GLY A 171 -11.05 -0.93 14.34
CA GLY A 171 -10.87 -0.65 15.78
C GLY A 171 -12.19 -0.47 16.53
N ARG A 172 -13.33 -0.57 15.83
CA ARG A 172 -14.68 -0.43 16.36
C ARG A 172 -15.13 -1.78 16.95
N HIS A 173 -14.76 -2.01 18.21
CA HIS A 173 -15.24 -3.17 18.96
C HIS A 173 -16.74 -3.07 19.24
N ALA A 174 -17.44 -4.20 19.24
CA ALA A 174 -18.87 -4.26 19.60
C ALA A 174 -19.16 -3.65 20.98
N SER A 175 -18.20 -3.73 21.92
CA SER A 175 -18.31 -3.09 23.24
C SER A 175 -18.40 -1.56 23.16
N LEU A 176 -17.66 -0.92 22.24
CA LEU A 176 -17.73 0.52 22.03
C LEU A 176 -19.08 0.93 21.45
N ASP A 177 -19.63 0.12 20.55
CA ASP A 177 -20.95 0.36 19.97
C ASP A 177 -22.06 0.25 21.01
N ILE A 178 -21.99 -0.79 21.85
CA ILE A 178 -22.94 -0.98 22.96
C ILE A 178 -22.82 0.18 23.95
N ALA A 179 -21.62 0.55 24.37
CA ALA A 179 -21.40 1.65 25.30
C ALA A 179 -21.93 2.98 24.73
N ALA A 180 -21.65 3.26 23.46
CA ALA A 180 -22.16 4.46 22.78
C ALA A 180 -23.70 4.49 22.74
N ALA A 181 -24.35 3.36 22.45
CA ALA A 181 -25.80 3.25 22.45
C ALA A 181 -26.39 3.47 23.85
N THR A 182 -25.81 2.84 24.88
CA THR A 182 -26.27 2.98 26.27
C THR A 182 -26.13 4.42 26.78
N PHE A 183 -24.96 5.06 26.57
CA PHE A 183 -24.76 6.44 27.00
C PHE A 183 -25.66 7.43 26.26
N SER A 184 -25.91 7.21 24.96
CA SER A 184 -26.83 8.04 24.18
C SER A 184 -28.28 7.91 24.67
N ALA A 185 -28.73 6.69 24.98
CA ALA A 185 -30.06 6.47 25.55
C ALA A 185 -30.17 7.13 26.93
N PHE A 186 -29.16 6.96 27.78
CA PHE A 186 -29.14 7.55 29.12
C PHE A 186 -29.18 9.08 29.09
N SER A 187 -28.44 9.74 28.18
CA SER A 187 -28.46 11.20 28.06
C SER A 187 -29.84 11.73 27.66
N VAL A 188 -30.53 11.07 26.73
CA VAL A 188 -31.88 11.48 26.32
C VAL A 188 -32.88 11.26 27.47
N LEU A 189 -32.85 10.09 28.10
CA LEU A 189 -33.76 9.75 29.21
C LEU A 189 -33.58 10.65 30.43
N SER A 190 -32.32 10.94 30.80
CA SER A 190 -32.01 11.86 31.90
C SER A 190 -32.49 13.28 31.63
N LEU A 191 -32.36 13.77 30.39
CA LEU A 191 -32.90 15.06 29.98
C LEU A 191 -34.43 15.10 30.06
N PHE A 192 -35.12 14.05 29.59
CA PHE A 192 -36.57 13.93 29.73
C PHE A 192 -37.01 13.89 31.19
N ALA A 193 -36.33 13.10 32.03
CA ALA A 193 -36.60 13.02 33.46
C ALA A 193 -36.40 14.38 34.15
N PHE A 194 -35.37 15.13 33.77
CA PHE A 194 -35.12 16.48 34.25
C PHE A 194 -36.29 17.43 33.92
N PHE A 195 -36.69 17.51 32.64
CA PHE A 195 -37.82 18.36 32.23
C PHE A 195 -39.14 17.97 32.90
N PHE A 196 -39.37 16.67 33.09
CA PHE A 196 -40.58 16.18 33.77
C PHE A 196 -40.60 16.62 35.25
N ASN A 197 -39.48 16.48 35.95
CA ASN A 197 -39.35 16.91 37.34
C ASN A 197 -39.47 18.43 37.48
N GLU A 198 -38.88 19.21 36.58
CA GLU A 198 -39.01 20.67 36.56
C GLU A 198 -40.48 21.08 36.40
N LYS A 199 -41.20 20.50 35.44
CA LYS A 199 -42.63 20.75 35.21
C LYS A 199 -43.49 20.39 36.43
N ARG A 200 -43.13 19.33 37.15
CA ARG A 200 -43.87 18.90 38.36
C ARG A 200 -43.62 19.85 39.53
N LYS A 201 -42.39 20.31 39.72
CA LYS A 201 -42.05 21.31 40.76
C LYS A 201 -42.68 22.69 40.47
N GLY A 202 -42.67 23.15 39.23
CA GLY A 202 -43.32 24.40 38.83
C GLY A 202 -44.85 24.42 39.02
N ARG A 203 -45.49 23.25 39.08
CA ARG A 203 -46.93 23.09 39.37
C ARG A 203 -47.26 22.97 40.86
N ALA A 204 -46.30 22.60 41.71
CA ALA A 204 -46.49 22.41 43.15
C ALA A 204 -46.11 23.64 43.99
N GLY A 205 -45.50 24.67 43.38
CA GLY A 205 -45.12 25.94 44.02
C GLY A 205 -46.09 27.10 43.76
N LYS A 206 -47.29 26.83 43.24
CA LYS A 206 -48.43 27.75 43.17
C LYS A 206 -49.56 27.17 43.99
#